data_AF-A0A522MPS7-F1
#
_entry.id   AF-A0A522MPS7-F1
#
_cell.length_a   1.000
_cell.length_b   1.000
_cell.length_c   1.000
_cell.angle_alpha   90.00
_cell.angle_beta   90.00
_cell.angle_gamma   90.00
#
_symmetry.space_group_name_H-M   'P 1'
#
loop_
_entity.id
_entity.type
_entity.pdbx_description
1 polymer ?
#
loop_
_entity_poly.entity_id
_entity_poly.type
_entity_poly.pdbx_seq_one_letter_code
_entity_poly.pdbx_strand_id
1 'polypeptide(L)'
;MQRSIRVLVGCALISALAACVAPRPAHRRAPPPPPPPPPVVVRPAPTPNPHEADLARYAQVDERIDSLNHRIDERVSQGYYPPPTGSALHHRLDVIHQEMHDMAAQHEGGISADEQRVLNQELDSAARVIGN
;
A
#
# COMPACT_ATOMS: atom_id res chain seq x y z
N MET A 1 37.71 34.43 -5.95
CA MET A 1 38.06 34.96 -4.61
C MET A 1 37.08 34.34 -3.62
N GLN A 2 37.51 33.33 -2.85
CA GLN A 2 37.85 33.41 -1.41
C GLN A 2 36.65 33.83 -0.53
N ARG A 3 36.30 33.21 0.61
CA ARG A 3 36.75 32.01 1.37
C ARG A 3 35.92 32.03 2.67
N SER A 4 35.44 30.88 3.15
CA SER A 4 35.24 30.56 4.58
C SER A 4 34.62 29.15 4.66
N ILE A 5 35.38 28.05 4.75
CA ILE A 5 36.16 27.47 5.87
C ILE A 5 35.31 27.08 7.10
N ARG A 6 35.01 25.77 7.13
CA ARG A 6 34.81 24.75 8.20
C ARG A 6 35.09 25.15 9.66
N VAL A 7 34.28 24.64 10.61
CA VAL A 7 34.72 23.92 11.84
C VAL A 7 33.62 22.91 12.27
N LEU A 8 34.08 21.79 12.83
CA LEU A 8 33.44 20.53 13.18
C LEU A 8 33.46 20.40 14.71
N VAL A 9 32.36 20.04 15.40
CA VAL A 9 32.40 19.54 16.79
C VAL A 9 31.28 18.53 17.01
N GLY A 10 31.65 17.29 17.35
CA GLY A 10 30.75 16.28 17.89
C GLY A 10 30.81 16.24 19.42
N CYS A 11 29.81 15.61 20.04
CA CYS A 11 30.01 14.72 21.19
C CYS A 11 28.69 14.08 21.59
N ALA A 12 28.80 12.81 21.96
CA ALA A 12 27.72 11.91 22.35
C ALA A 12 27.04 12.31 23.65
N LEU A 13 25.74 12.01 23.77
CA LEU A 13 25.05 11.90 25.06
C LEU A 13 24.25 10.59 25.08
N ILE A 14 24.88 9.57 25.62
CA ILE A 14 24.23 8.35 26.13
C ILE A 14 23.68 8.74 27.50
N SER A 15 22.36 8.67 27.68
CA SER A 15 21.73 8.86 29.00
C SER A 15 21.08 7.58 29.47
N ALA A 16 21.53 7.15 30.65
CA ALA A 16 21.21 5.91 31.33
C ALA A 16 19.76 5.88 31.83
N LEU A 17 19.06 4.77 31.59
CA LEU A 17 17.83 4.45 32.30
C LEU A 17 18.20 3.67 33.57
N ALA A 18 18.02 4.32 34.71
CA ALA A 18 18.12 3.73 36.03
C ALA A 18 17.01 2.68 36.21
N ALA A 19 17.41 1.42 36.40
CA ALA A 19 16.51 0.34 36.72
C ALA A 19 16.09 0.45 38.20
N CYS A 20 14.83 0.80 38.45
CA CYS A 20 14.21 0.64 39.77
C CYS A 20 14.09 -0.87 40.07
N VAL A 21 14.99 -1.40 40.90
CA VAL A 21 14.87 -2.74 41.47
C VAL A 21 13.78 -2.72 42.54
N ALA A 22 12.62 -3.31 42.23
CA ALA A 22 11.61 -3.67 43.22
C ALA A 22 11.95 -5.05 43.84
N PRO A 23 11.68 -5.28 45.14
CA PRO A 23 11.97 -6.54 45.80
C PRO A 23 11.04 -7.66 45.29
N ARG A 24 11.62 -8.82 44.93
CA ARG A 24 10.89 -10.00 44.47
C ARG A 24 10.15 -10.68 45.64
N PRO A 25 8.85 -10.99 45.49
CA PRO A 25 8.13 -11.78 46.49
C PRO A 25 8.60 -13.24 46.51
N ALA A 26 8.53 -13.85 47.68
CA ALA A 26 8.96 -15.21 47.97
C ALA A 26 8.39 -16.24 46.98
N HIS A 27 9.26 -17.12 46.49
CA HIS A 27 8.93 -18.24 45.61
C HIS A 27 7.87 -19.17 46.24
N ARG A 28 6.60 -19.02 45.84
CA ARG A 28 5.67 -20.15 45.82
C ARG A 28 6.11 -21.08 44.70
N ARG A 29 6.44 -22.33 45.02
CA ARG A 29 6.62 -23.40 44.02
C ARG A 29 5.34 -23.49 43.17
N ALA A 30 5.43 -23.14 41.90
CA ALA A 30 4.37 -23.38 40.93
C ALA A 30 4.28 -24.88 40.61
N PRO A 31 3.07 -25.43 40.40
CA PRO A 31 2.91 -26.78 39.84
C PRO A 31 3.57 -26.84 38.43
N PRO A 32 4.03 -28.02 37.99
CA PRO A 32 4.64 -28.16 36.67
C PRO A 32 3.67 -27.71 35.57
N PRO A 33 4.16 -27.02 34.52
CA PRO A 33 3.32 -26.56 33.43
C PRO A 33 2.71 -27.77 32.68
N PRO A 34 1.48 -27.64 32.15
CA PRO A 34 0.90 -28.67 31.30
C PRO A 34 1.77 -28.88 30.05
N PRO A 35 1.74 -30.08 29.44
CA PRO A 35 2.47 -30.35 28.21
C PRO A 35 2.02 -29.40 27.10
N PRO A 36 2.92 -29.00 26.17
CA PRO A 36 2.56 -28.14 25.06
C PRO A 36 1.49 -28.83 24.19
N PRO A 37 0.53 -28.06 23.64
CA PRO A 37 -0.42 -28.62 22.68
C PRO A 37 0.33 -29.20 21.48
N PRO A 38 -0.22 -30.23 20.82
CA PRO A 38 0.36 -30.75 19.60
C PRO A 38 0.47 -29.62 18.56
N PRO A 39 1.50 -29.63 17.69
CA PRO A 39 1.63 -28.63 16.64
C PRO A 39 0.36 -28.64 15.79
N VAL A 40 -0.35 -27.51 15.78
CA VAL A 40 -1.46 -27.28 14.87
C VAL A 40 -0.85 -27.29 13.47
N VAL A 41 -1.12 -28.35 12.70
CA VAL A 41 -0.79 -28.37 11.28
C VAL A 41 -1.69 -27.32 10.62
N VAL A 42 -1.17 -26.10 10.48
CA VAL A 42 -1.81 -25.05 9.67
C VAL A 42 -1.74 -25.55 8.24
N ARG A 43 -2.85 -26.11 7.75
CA ARG A 43 -2.99 -26.48 6.35
C ARG A 43 -2.87 -25.17 5.53
N PRO A 44 -1.98 -25.09 4.52
CA PRO A 44 -1.92 -23.92 3.65
C PRO A 44 -3.30 -23.66 3.07
N ALA A 45 -3.71 -22.39 3.03
CA ALA A 45 -4.90 -22.01 2.28
C ALA A 45 -4.74 -22.47 0.82
N PRO A 46 -5.82 -22.94 0.17
CA PRO A 46 -5.76 -23.27 -1.25
C PRO A 46 -5.28 -22.03 -2.02
N THR A 47 -4.27 -22.18 -2.85
CA THR A 47 -3.85 -21.14 -3.79
C THR A 47 -5.01 -20.88 -4.76
N PRO A 48 -5.36 -19.60 -5.03
CA PRO A 48 -6.40 -19.27 -5.99
C PRO A 48 -6.12 -19.96 -7.33
N ASN A 49 -7.17 -20.40 -8.02
CA ASN A 49 -6.98 -20.89 -9.37
C ASN A 49 -6.52 -19.71 -10.28
N PRO A 50 -5.82 -19.97 -11.39
CA PRO A 50 -5.28 -18.88 -12.22
C PRO A 50 -6.34 -17.87 -12.68
N HIS A 51 -7.52 -18.35 -13.12
CA HIS A 51 -8.61 -17.47 -13.56
C HIS A 51 -9.15 -16.58 -12.43
N GLU A 52 -9.31 -17.11 -11.21
CA GLU A 52 -9.67 -16.31 -10.03
C GLU A 52 -8.61 -15.25 -9.72
N ALA A 53 -7.33 -15.55 -9.91
CA ALA A 53 -6.26 -14.57 -9.76
C ALA A 53 -6.35 -13.46 -10.82
N ASP A 54 -6.74 -13.80 -12.05
CA ASP A 54 -6.92 -12.84 -13.15
C ASP A 54 -8.10 -11.90 -12.88
N LEU A 55 -9.24 -12.44 -12.42
CA LEU A 55 -10.40 -11.66 -11.99
C LEU A 55 -10.09 -10.78 -10.77
N ALA A 56 -9.35 -11.30 -9.79
CA ALA A 56 -8.96 -10.52 -8.62
C ALA A 56 -8.07 -9.34 -9.00
N ARG A 57 -7.18 -9.52 -9.98
CA ARG A 57 -6.32 -8.44 -10.47
C ARG A 57 -7.09 -7.39 -11.26
N TYR A 58 -8.11 -7.79 -12.03
CA TYR A 58 -9.04 -6.86 -12.66
C TYR A 58 -9.74 -6.00 -11.61
N ALA A 59 -10.36 -6.63 -10.60
CA ALA A 59 -11.08 -5.92 -9.54
C ALA A 59 -10.18 -4.94 -8.76
N GLN A 60 -8.91 -5.29 -8.54
CA GLN A 60 -7.95 -4.39 -7.88
C GLN A 60 -7.64 -3.13 -8.70
N VAL A 61 -7.57 -3.25 -10.02
CA VAL A 61 -7.32 -2.10 -10.90
C VAL A 61 -8.58 -1.24 -11.02
N ASP A 62 -9.74 -1.87 -11.11
CA ASP A 62 -11.06 -1.22 -11.13
C ASP A 62 -11.30 -0.37 -9.87
N GLU A 63 -11.12 -0.95 -8.69
CA GLU A 63 -11.21 -0.23 -7.41
C GLU A 63 -10.25 0.96 -7.34
N ARG A 64 -9.06 0.80 -7.93
CA ARG A 64 -8.06 1.86 -7.97
C ARG A 64 -8.48 3.01 -8.91
N ILE A 65 -9.10 2.71 -10.05
CA ILE A 65 -9.67 3.72 -10.95
C ILE A 65 -10.76 4.51 -10.23
N ASP A 66 -11.68 3.82 -9.55
CA ASP A 66 -12.77 4.43 -8.79
C ASP A 66 -12.26 5.35 -7.67
N SER A 67 -11.26 4.89 -6.92
CA SER A 67 -10.62 5.70 -5.88
C SER A 67 -10.01 6.99 -6.45
N LEU A 68 -9.38 6.92 -7.62
CA LEU A 68 -8.82 8.10 -8.28
C LEU A 68 -9.89 9.05 -8.84
N ASN A 69 -10.99 8.52 -9.37
CA ASN A 69 -12.16 9.31 -9.79
C ASN A 69 -12.72 10.10 -8.61
N HIS A 70 -12.96 9.43 -7.48
CA HIS A 70 -13.45 10.10 -6.28
C HIS A 70 -12.50 11.20 -5.79
N ARG A 71 -11.19 10.93 -5.80
CA ARG A 71 -10.19 11.93 -5.41
C ARG A 71 -10.17 13.14 -6.36
N ILE A 72 -10.48 12.95 -7.64
CA ILE A 72 -10.62 14.07 -8.57
C ILE A 72 -11.79 14.96 -8.14
N ASP A 73 -12.95 14.37 -7.84
CA ASP A 73 -14.13 15.10 -7.38
C ASP A 73 -13.84 15.88 -6.09
N GLU A 74 -13.18 15.24 -5.12
CA GLU A 74 -12.78 15.88 -3.86
C GLU A 74 -11.89 17.09 -4.12
N ARG A 75 -10.88 16.95 -4.98
CA ARG A 75 -9.94 18.04 -5.32
C ARG A 75 -10.61 19.20 -6.02
N VAL A 76 -11.52 18.93 -6.97
CA VAL A 76 -12.32 19.97 -7.64
C VAL A 76 -13.17 20.70 -6.61
N SER A 77 -13.87 19.96 -5.74
CA SER A 77 -14.76 20.56 -4.73
C SER A 77 -13.99 21.41 -3.70
N GLN A 78 -12.75 21.03 -3.39
CA GLN A 78 -11.84 21.76 -2.51
C GLN A 78 -11.12 22.94 -3.22
N GLY A 79 -11.28 23.08 -4.54
CA GLY A 79 -10.70 24.18 -5.32
C GLY A 79 -9.22 24.02 -5.68
N TYR A 80 -8.65 22.82 -5.58
CA TYR A 80 -7.26 22.57 -6.00
C TYR A 80 -7.04 22.79 -7.49
N TYR A 81 -8.06 22.54 -8.31
CA TYR A 81 -8.07 22.87 -9.74
C TYR A 81 -9.48 23.13 -10.25
N PRO A 82 -9.63 23.91 -11.34
CA PRO A 82 -10.95 24.27 -11.87
C PRO A 82 -11.64 23.06 -12.53
N PRO A 83 -12.98 23.08 -12.69
CA PRO A 83 -13.75 21.96 -13.24
C PRO A 83 -13.26 21.41 -14.60
N PRO A 84 -12.81 22.24 -15.57
CA PRO A 84 -12.27 21.72 -16.84
C PRO A 84 -11.02 20.85 -16.65
N THR A 85 -10.18 21.15 -15.66
CA THR A 85 -9.02 20.32 -15.32
C THR A 85 -9.46 18.99 -14.72
N GLY A 86 -10.46 18.98 -13.84
CA GLY A 86 -11.04 17.74 -13.31
C GLY A 86 -11.62 16.85 -14.41
N SER A 87 -12.37 17.43 -15.35
CA SER A 87 -12.94 16.69 -16.49
C SER A 87 -11.85 16.05 -17.37
N ALA A 88 -10.73 16.75 -17.61
CA ALA A 88 -9.62 16.18 -18.35
C ALA A 88 -8.96 14.99 -17.61
N LEU A 89 -8.94 15.03 -16.27
CA LEU A 89 -8.42 13.93 -15.46
C LEU A 89 -9.36 12.72 -15.46
N HIS A 90 -10.68 12.93 -15.38
CA HIS A 90 -11.66 11.85 -15.56
C HIS A 90 -11.53 11.19 -16.92
N HIS A 91 -11.46 11.99 -17.99
CA HIS A 91 -11.28 11.45 -19.33
C HIS A 91 -10.03 10.56 -19.44
N ARG A 92 -8.93 10.96 -18.79
CA ARG A 92 -7.73 10.13 -18.73
C ARG A 92 -7.98 8.80 -18.01
N LEU A 93 -8.72 8.79 -16.90
CA LEU A 93 -9.08 7.54 -16.21
C LEU A 93 -10.06 6.70 -17.04
N ASP A 94 -11.00 7.31 -17.76
CA ASP A 94 -11.93 6.61 -18.66
C ASP A 94 -11.18 5.87 -19.77
N VAL A 95 -10.12 6.50 -20.34
CA VAL A 95 -9.27 5.84 -21.34
C VAL A 95 -8.56 4.62 -20.76
N ILE A 96 -8.00 4.73 -19.55
CA ILE A 96 -7.34 3.61 -18.86
C ILE A 96 -8.37 2.51 -18.55
N HIS A 97 -9.59 2.89 -18.14
CA HIS A 97 -10.66 1.95 -17.86
C HIS A 97 -11.10 1.21 -19.13
N GLN A 98 -11.19 1.89 -20.27
CA GLN A 98 -11.47 1.24 -21.54
C GLN A 98 -10.36 0.25 -21.93
N GLU A 99 -9.10 0.63 -21.75
CA GLU A 99 -7.96 -0.28 -22.00
C GLU A 99 -8.01 -1.53 -21.11
N MET A 100 -8.35 -1.36 -19.82
CA MET A 100 -8.57 -2.49 -18.90
C MET A 100 -9.68 -3.42 -19.39
N HIS A 101 -10.80 -2.88 -19.87
CA HIS A 101 -11.89 -3.68 -20.44
C HIS A 101 -11.47 -4.42 -21.71
N ASP A 102 -10.70 -3.77 -22.59
CA ASP A 102 -10.23 -4.36 -23.84
C ASP A 102 -9.21 -5.48 -23.57
N MET A 103 -8.36 -5.34 -22.55
CA MET A 103 -7.50 -6.42 -22.03
C MET A 103 -8.35 -7.56 -21.44
N ALA A 104 -9.35 -7.22 -20.62
CA ALA A 104 -10.19 -8.21 -19.97
C ALA A 104 -11.02 -9.05 -20.95
N ALA A 105 -11.44 -8.45 -22.07
CA ALA A 105 -12.12 -9.15 -23.15
C ALA A 105 -11.26 -10.28 -23.78
N GLN A 106 -9.93 -10.21 -23.65
CA GLN A 106 -9.00 -11.23 -24.13
C GLN A 106 -8.73 -12.33 -23.09
N HIS A 107 -9.10 -12.10 -21.83
CA HIS A 107 -8.70 -12.90 -20.66
C HIS A 107 -9.91 -13.38 -19.82
N GLU A 108 -11.01 -13.74 -20.49
CA GLU A 108 -12.24 -14.27 -19.87
C GLU A 108 -12.86 -13.33 -18.80
N GLY A 109 -12.58 -12.02 -18.89
CA GLY A 109 -13.02 -11.00 -17.95
C GLY A 109 -12.02 -10.67 -16.83
N GLY A 110 -10.93 -11.44 -16.70
CA GLY A 110 -9.79 -11.08 -15.85
C GLY A 110 -8.71 -10.34 -16.64
N ILE A 111 -7.64 -9.92 -16.00
CA ILE A 111 -6.43 -9.41 -16.69
C ILE A 111 -5.25 -10.29 -16.35
N SER A 112 -4.15 -10.25 -17.11
CA SER A 112 -2.87 -10.91 -16.83
C SER A 112 -1.95 -10.06 -15.93
N ALA A 113 -0.94 -10.68 -15.31
CA ALA A 113 -0.08 -9.96 -14.35
C ALA A 113 0.74 -8.85 -15.02
N ASP A 114 1.07 -9.02 -16.30
CA ASP A 114 1.77 -8.02 -17.09
C ASP A 114 0.86 -6.84 -17.44
N GLU A 115 -0.38 -7.12 -17.86
CA GLU A 115 -1.41 -6.10 -18.10
C GLU A 115 -1.71 -5.29 -16.84
N GLN A 116 -1.87 -5.98 -15.69
CA GLN A 116 -2.04 -5.30 -14.40
C GLN A 116 -0.88 -4.34 -14.10
N ARG A 117 0.35 -4.72 -14.43
CA ARG A 117 1.52 -3.87 -14.22
C ARG A 117 1.50 -2.63 -15.10
N VAL A 118 1.13 -2.79 -16.38
CA VAL A 118 1.00 -1.67 -17.32
C VAL A 118 -0.06 -0.70 -16.81
N LEU A 119 -1.28 -1.19 -16.54
CA LEU A 119 -2.37 -0.37 -16.01
C LEU A 119 -1.97 0.35 -14.71
N ASN A 120 -1.26 -0.33 -13.80
CA ASN A 120 -0.79 0.29 -12.57
C ASN A 120 0.23 1.41 -12.79
N GLN A 121 1.09 1.32 -13.81
CA GLN A 121 2.04 2.38 -14.16
C GLN A 121 1.31 3.61 -14.72
N GLU A 122 0.26 3.40 -15.50
CA GLU A 122 -0.57 4.49 -16.02
C GLU A 122 -1.33 5.18 -14.90
N LEU A 123 -1.91 4.40 -13.98
CA LEU A 123 -2.58 4.89 -12.78
C LEU A 123 -1.61 5.60 -11.83
N ASP A 124 -0.36 5.16 -11.70
CA ASP A 124 0.69 5.87 -10.94
C ASP A 124 1.00 7.23 -11.57
N SER A 125 1.00 7.30 -12.89
CA SER A 125 1.20 8.56 -13.63
C SER A 125 0.01 9.49 -13.46
N ALA A 126 -1.22 8.96 -13.54
CA ALA A 126 -2.45 9.72 -13.27
C ALA A 126 -2.48 10.22 -11.82
N ALA A 127 -2.17 9.35 -10.86
CA ALA A 127 -2.18 9.66 -9.44
C ALA A 127 -1.22 10.81 -9.08
N ARG A 128 -0.06 10.88 -9.72
CA ARG A 128 0.88 12.00 -9.56
C ARG A 128 0.34 13.33 -10.06
N VAL A 129 -0.39 13.33 -11.17
CA VAL A 129 -1.00 14.55 -11.74
C VAL A 129 -2.20 15.01 -10.93
N ILE A 130 -3.03 14.07 -10.47
CA ILE A 130 -4.10 14.35 -9.52
C ILE A 130 -3.50 14.93 -8.23
N GLY A 131 -2.24 14.60 -7.93
CA GLY A 131 -1.54 14.85 -6.68
C GLY A 131 -1.81 13.70 -5.71
N ASN A 132 -0.89 13.46 -4.77
CA ASN A 132 -1.14 12.53 -3.67
C ASN A 132 -2.04 13.12 -2.60
#